data_AF-A0A7D9LUA1-F1
#
_entry.id   AF-A0A7D9LUA1-F1
#
_cell.length_a   1.000
_cell.length_b   1.000
_cell.length_c   1.000
_cell.angle_alpha   90.00
_cell.angle_beta   90.00
_cell.angle_gamma   90.00
#
_symmetry.space_group_name_H-M   'P 1'
#
loop_
_entity.id
_entity.type
_entity.pdbx_description
1 polymer ?
#
loop_
_entity_poly.entity_id
_entity_poly.type
_entity_poly.pdbx_seq_one_letter_code
_entity_poly.pdbx_strand_id
1 'polypeptide(L)'
;MHGLLKKRVTKGISSFSTGASSQQFRPRNEQSQGPKKCSVCSNQHGVWRCDVFKYLDYDAKRKCVQENGLCNKCLDRGHISTNCPKTRFRCQVDNCGGRYHTLMHRPNKSLKISGERKDPSKSGEAD
;
A
#
# COMPACT_ATOMS: atom_id res chain seq x y z
N MET A 1 23.18 -73.18 22.51
CA MET A 1 22.25 -74.29 22.20
C MET A 1 20.83 -73.77 22.36
N HIS A 2 20.16 -73.59 21.22
CA HIS A 2 18.72 -73.65 20.93
C HIS A 2 17.71 -73.51 22.09
N GLY A 3 16.84 -72.51 21.98
CA GLY A 3 15.56 -72.43 22.68
C GLY A 3 14.57 -71.57 21.90
N LEU A 4 13.91 -72.16 20.90
CA LEU A 4 12.92 -71.54 20.02
C LEU A 4 11.49 -71.81 20.52
N LEU A 5 10.59 -70.85 20.22
CA LEU A 5 9.11 -70.91 20.21
C LEU A 5 8.47 -70.77 21.60
N LYS A 6 7.47 -69.88 21.80
CA LYS A 6 6.13 -70.00 21.21
C LYS A 6 5.47 -68.64 20.93
N LYS A 7 4.85 -68.56 19.76
CA LYS A 7 4.01 -67.48 19.24
C LYS A 7 2.70 -67.42 20.04
N ARG A 8 2.22 -66.22 20.37
CA ARG A 8 0.78 -65.94 20.52
C ARG A 8 0.43 -64.66 19.78
N VAL A 9 -0.48 -64.83 18.83
CA VAL A 9 -1.21 -63.78 18.12
C VAL A 9 -2.37 -63.33 19.00
N THR A 10 -2.47 -62.03 19.29
CA THR A 10 -3.75 -61.41 19.69
C THR A 10 -3.92 -60.06 19.00
N LYS A 11 -5.01 -60.01 18.24
CA LYS A 11 -5.82 -58.90 17.71
C LYS A 11 -5.35 -57.47 17.98
N GLY A 12 -5.36 -56.71 16.89
CA GLY A 12 -4.97 -55.31 16.86
C GLY A 12 -5.92 -54.35 17.55
N ILE A 13 -5.37 -53.15 17.73
CA ILE A 13 -6.06 -51.88 17.51
C ILE A 13 -5.14 -51.07 16.58
N SER A 14 -5.66 -50.65 15.44
CA SER A 14 -4.99 -49.70 14.57
C SER A 14 -5.06 -48.33 15.28
N SER A 15 -4.06 -48.02 16.09
CA SER A 15 -3.87 -46.67 16.59
C SER A 15 -3.50 -45.79 15.40
N PHE A 16 -4.50 -45.10 14.83
CA PHE A 16 -4.24 -43.99 13.94
C PHE A 16 -3.60 -42.89 14.79
N SER A 17 -2.27 -42.82 14.75
CA SER A 17 -1.56 -41.64 15.23
C SER A 17 -1.95 -40.50 14.29
N THR A 18 -2.95 -39.71 14.66
CA THR A 18 -3.16 -38.41 14.03
C THR A 18 -1.88 -37.62 14.31
N GLY A 19 -1.02 -37.51 13.30
CA GLY A 19 0.13 -36.63 13.33
C GLY A 19 -0.38 -35.22 13.49
N ALA A 20 -0.50 -34.77 14.74
CA ALA A 20 -0.78 -33.39 15.08
C ALA A 20 0.45 -32.59 14.63
N SER A 21 0.40 -32.17 13.36
CA SER A 21 1.32 -31.18 12.81
C SER A 21 1.23 -29.98 13.73
N SER A 22 2.31 -29.77 14.49
CA SER A 22 2.59 -28.54 15.21
C SER A 22 2.80 -27.43 14.18
N GLN A 23 1.73 -27.03 13.51
CA GLN A 23 1.65 -25.76 12.81
C GLN A 23 1.68 -24.71 13.90
N GLN A 24 2.91 -24.28 14.19
CA GLN A 24 3.20 -23.05 14.90
C GLN A 24 2.46 -21.94 14.16
N PHE A 25 1.27 -21.59 14.65
CA PHE A 25 0.63 -20.32 14.34
C PHE A 25 1.52 -19.24 14.90
N ARG A 26 2.54 -18.85 14.11
CA ARG A 26 3.28 -17.64 14.37
C ARG A 26 2.27 -16.52 14.33
N PRO A 27 2.09 -15.73 15.41
CA PRO A 27 1.30 -14.52 15.30
C PRO A 27 1.97 -13.74 14.18
N ARG A 28 1.21 -13.53 13.10
CA ARG A 28 1.57 -12.57 12.07
C ARG A 28 1.87 -11.31 12.86
N ASN A 29 3.12 -10.87 12.80
CA ASN A 29 3.50 -9.55 13.26
C ASN A 29 2.62 -8.58 12.48
N GLU A 30 1.42 -8.32 13.02
CA GLU A 30 0.57 -7.21 12.67
C GLU A 30 1.35 -6.00 13.13
N GLN A 31 2.34 -5.67 12.30
CA GLN A 31 3.00 -4.38 12.27
C GLN A 31 1.86 -3.40 12.39
N SER A 32 1.74 -2.86 13.59
CA SER A 32 0.63 -2.04 14.01
C SER A 32 0.75 -0.81 13.15
N GLN A 33 0.11 -0.83 11.98
CA GLN A 33 -0.04 0.32 11.12
C GLN A 33 -1.05 1.17 11.87
N GLY A 34 -0.58 1.83 12.93
CA GLY A 34 -1.28 2.96 13.54
C GLY A 34 -1.69 3.90 12.41
N PRO A 35 -2.77 4.67 12.60
CA PRO A 35 -3.40 5.46 11.54
C PRO A 35 -2.32 6.16 10.74
N LYS A 36 -2.23 5.87 9.43
CA LYS A 36 -1.16 6.37 8.55
C LYS A 36 -1.23 7.89 8.55
N LYS A 37 -0.43 8.54 9.40
CA LYS A 37 -0.34 9.98 9.50
C LYS A 37 0.37 10.52 8.26
N CYS A 38 -0.18 11.58 7.70
CA CYS A 38 0.36 12.27 6.57
C CYS A 38 1.72 12.83 6.94
N SER A 39 2.70 12.61 6.08
CA SER A 39 4.07 13.05 6.32
C SER A 39 4.32 14.51 5.96
N VAL A 40 3.35 15.12 5.28
CA VAL A 40 3.41 16.49 4.77
C VAL A 40 2.69 17.44 5.72
N CYS A 41 1.57 17.01 6.32
CA CYS A 41 0.74 17.86 7.18
C CYS A 41 0.33 17.21 8.51
N SER A 42 0.89 16.04 8.85
CA SER A 42 0.66 15.33 10.12
C SER A 42 -0.78 14.90 10.43
N ASN A 43 -1.72 15.08 9.50
CA ASN A 43 -3.13 14.67 9.61
C ASN A 43 -3.34 13.16 9.37
N GLN A 44 -4.51 12.61 9.73
CA GLN A 44 -4.83 11.19 9.52
C GLN A 44 -5.26 10.90 8.07
N HIS A 45 -4.32 10.96 7.14
CA HIS A 45 -4.51 10.52 5.76
C HIS A 45 -3.20 10.15 5.07
N GLY A 46 -3.28 9.36 4.00
CA GLY A 46 -2.14 9.12 3.11
C GLY A 46 -1.80 10.35 2.27
N VAL A 47 -0.53 10.49 1.87
CA VAL A 47 -0.04 11.67 1.12
C VAL A 47 -0.81 11.92 -0.18
N TRP A 48 -1.33 10.87 -0.81
CA TRP A 48 -2.20 10.97 -1.99
C TRP A 48 -3.51 11.75 -1.76
N ARG A 49 -4.02 11.81 -0.52
CA ARG A 49 -5.18 12.63 -0.13
C ARG A 49 -4.81 14.00 0.40
N CYS A 50 -3.53 14.28 0.65
CA CYS A 50 -3.09 15.50 1.29
C CYS A 50 -3.26 16.71 0.37
N ASP A 51 -4.11 17.65 0.76
CA ASP A 51 -4.34 18.86 -0.03
C ASP A 51 -3.08 19.74 -0.07
N VAL A 52 -2.35 19.88 1.04
CA VAL A 52 -1.05 20.57 1.07
C VAL A 52 -0.15 20.00 -0.02
N PHE A 53 -0.02 18.67 -0.08
CA PHE A 53 0.79 18.00 -1.10
C PHE A 53 0.28 18.24 -2.53
N LYS A 54 -1.03 18.36 -2.76
CA LYS A 54 -1.58 18.67 -4.09
C LYS A 54 -1.20 20.09 -4.53
N TYR A 55 -1.20 21.05 -3.61
CA TYR A 55 -0.86 22.46 -3.89
C TYR A 55 0.63 22.74 -4.03
N LEU A 56 1.51 21.87 -3.49
CA LEU A 56 2.95 22.02 -3.66
C LEU A 56 3.36 22.00 -5.15
N ASP A 57 4.42 22.76 -5.47
CA ASP A 57 5.04 22.70 -6.78
C ASP A 57 5.66 21.32 -7.05
N TYR A 58 5.88 20.96 -8.32
CA TYR A 58 6.51 19.70 -8.69
C TYR A 58 7.87 19.50 -8.01
N ASP A 59 8.68 20.56 -7.88
CA ASP A 59 9.98 20.47 -7.21
C ASP A 59 9.84 20.17 -5.72
N ALA A 60 8.96 20.92 -5.03
CA ALA A 60 8.65 20.70 -3.62
C ALA A 60 8.05 19.30 -3.37
N LYS A 61 7.16 18.82 -4.25
CA LYS A 61 6.60 17.46 -4.23
C LYS A 61 7.70 16.41 -4.30
N ARG A 62 8.63 16.57 -5.24
CA ARG A 62 9.78 15.66 -5.42
C ARG A 62 10.66 15.63 -4.17
N LYS A 63 10.96 16.80 -3.61
CA LYS A 63 11.73 16.92 -2.37
C LYS A 63 11.02 16.22 -1.21
N CYS A 64 9.73 16.48 -1.00
CA CYS A 64 8.94 15.82 0.03
C CYS A 64 8.93 14.29 -0.13
N VAL A 65 8.81 13.78 -1.36
CA VAL A 65 8.86 12.33 -1.62
C VAL A 65 10.21 11.74 -1.30
N GLN A 66 11.29 12.42 -1.64
CA GLN A 66 12.65 11.98 -1.36
C GLN A 66 12.96 12.02 0.14
N GLU A 67 12.66 13.12 0.81
CA GLU A 67 12.87 13.32 2.25
C GLU A 67 12.04 12.34 3.10
N ASN A 68 10.81 12.03 2.66
CA ASN A 68 9.93 11.12 3.39
C ASN A 68 10.05 9.65 2.94
N GLY A 69 10.91 9.34 1.97
CA GLY A 69 11.08 7.98 1.44
C GLY A 69 9.78 7.41 0.87
N LEU A 70 9.01 8.23 0.15
CA LEU A 70 7.76 7.83 -0.47
C LEU A 70 8.01 7.23 -1.85
N CYS A 71 7.12 6.34 -2.28
CA CYS A 71 7.16 5.79 -3.62
C CYS A 71 6.64 6.82 -4.64
N ASN A 72 7.39 7.12 -5.70
CA ASN A 72 6.92 8.04 -6.77
C ASN A 72 5.69 7.51 -7.55
N LYS A 73 5.39 6.20 -7.45
CA LYS A 73 4.23 5.57 -8.07
C LYS A 73 2.97 5.66 -7.21
N CYS A 74 3.03 5.28 -5.94
CA CYS A 74 1.83 5.16 -5.10
C CYS A 74 1.77 6.18 -3.95
N LEU A 75 2.84 6.96 -3.75
CA LEU A 75 2.98 7.93 -2.65
C LEU A 75 2.81 7.31 -1.26
N ASP A 76 3.14 6.02 -1.11
CA ASP A 76 3.17 5.31 0.16
C ASP A 76 4.62 5.09 0.62
N ARG A 77 4.82 4.83 1.92
CA ARG A 77 6.14 4.59 2.53
C ARG A 77 6.51 3.11 2.48
N GLY A 78 7.79 2.82 2.68
CA GLY A 78 8.29 1.46 2.86
C GLY A 78 8.70 0.73 1.58
N HIS A 79 8.58 1.38 0.41
CA HIS A 79 9.11 0.83 -0.84
C HIS A 79 9.37 1.95 -1.87
N ILE A 80 10.21 1.63 -2.86
CA ILE A 80 10.51 2.50 -4.00
C ILE A 80 9.70 2.09 -5.24
N SER A 81 9.73 2.90 -6.30
CA SER A 81 8.99 2.65 -7.55
C SER A 81 9.29 1.29 -8.18
N THR A 82 10.53 0.80 -8.06
CA THR A 82 10.97 -0.51 -8.59
C THR A 82 10.32 -1.68 -7.86
N ASN A 83 10.15 -1.58 -6.54
CA ASN A 83 9.52 -2.60 -5.71
C ASN A 83 8.06 -2.26 -5.37
N CYS A 84 7.41 -1.44 -6.21
CA CYS A 84 6.06 -1.00 -5.94
C CYS A 84 5.07 -2.13 -6.30
N PRO A 85 4.19 -2.56 -5.37
CA PRO A 85 3.17 -3.57 -5.67
C PRO A 85 2.20 -3.10 -6.75
N LYS A 86 2.06 -1.78 -6.95
CA LYS A 86 1.25 -1.16 -8.00
C LYS A 86 2.02 -1.08 -9.33
N THR A 87 2.37 -2.23 -9.89
CA THR A 87 3.14 -2.33 -11.15
C THR A 87 2.38 -1.75 -12.36
N ARG A 88 1.08 -2.03 -12.44
CA ARG A 88 0.17 -1.58 -13.52
C ARG A 88 -0.22 -0.10 -13.44
N PHE A 89 0.08 0.56 -12.32
CA PHE A 89 -0.33 1.94 -12.11
C PHE A 89 0.47 2.91 -12.98
N ARG A 90 -0.27 3.76 -13.70
CA ARG A 90 0.22 4.76 -14.65
C ARG A 90 -0.50 6.08 -14.42
N CYS A 91 0.16 7.17 -14.79
CA CYS A 91 -0.41 8.50 -14.78
C CYS A 91 -1.71 8.51 -15.60
N GLN A 92 -2.76 9.08 -15.02
CA GLN A 92 -4.08 9.17 -15.65
C GLN A 92 -4.26 10.46 -16.46
N VAL A 93 -3.20 11.28 -16.60
CA VAL A 93 -3.23 12.47 -17.46
C VAL A 93 -3.20 12.04 -18.93
N ASP A 94 -4.05 12.67 -19.73
CA ASP A 94 -4.14 12.43 -21.17
C ASP A 94 -2.78 12.66 -21.85
N ASN A 95 -2.40 11.80 -22.79
CA ASN A 95 -1.09 11.82 -23.48
C ASN A 95 0.15 11.66 -22.59
N CYS A 96 0.02 11.23 -21.32
CA CYS A 96 1.16 11.04 -20.44
C CYS A 96 1.68 9.58 -20.42
N GLY A 97 0.82 8.61 -20.05
CA GLY A 97 1.17 7.18 -19.96
C GLY A 97 2.30 6.81 -18.98
N GLY A 98 2.89 7.79 -18.29
CA GLY A 98 4.06 7.62 -17.42
C GLY A 98 3.84 6.70 -16.22
N ARG A 99 4.93 6.06 -15.76
CA ARG A 99 4.93 5.10 -14.64
C ARG A 99 5.06 5.80 -13.28
N TYR A 100 4.27 6.84 -13.05
CA TYR A 100 4.29 7.66 -11.83
C TYR A 100 2.88 8.08 -11.43
N HIS A 101 2.72 8.60 -10.21
CA HIS A 101 1.43 9.10 -9.73
C HIS A 101 0.97 10.34 -10.47
N THR A 102 -0.34 10.49 -10.69
CA THR A 102 -0.94 11.67 -11.32
C THR A 102 -0.53 12.97 -10.61
N LEU A 103 -0.38 12.94 -9.28
CA LEU A 103 0.13 14.08 -8.49
C LEU A 103 1.62 14.38 -8.71
N MET A 104 2.37 13.41 -9.23
CA MET A 104 3.76 13.51 -9.69
C MET A 104 3.85 13.74 -11.20
N HIS A 105 2.73 14.02 -11.88
CA HIS A 105 2.78 14.47 -13.25
C HIS A 105 3.43 15.84 -13.31
N ARG A 106 4.51 15.96 -14.08
CA ARG A 106 5.17 17.24 -14.31
C ARG A 106 4.28 18.05 -15.24
N PRO A 107 3.68 19.17 -14.81
CA PRO A 107 2.87 19.98 -15.70
C PRO A 107 3.78 20.46 -16.83
N ASN A 108 3.41 20.12 -18.07
CA ASN A 108 4.10 20.68 -19.21
C ASN A 108 3.87 22.19 -19.15
N LYS A 109 4.94 22.99 -19.15
CA LYS A 109 4.83 24.45 -18.97
C LYS A 109 4.05 25.12 -20.11
N SER A 110 3.70 24.37 -21.15
CA SER A 110 3.10 24.86 -22.38
C SER A 110 1.60 25.12 -22.32
N LEU A 111 0.83 24.59 -21.35
CA LEU A 111 -0.64 24.75 -21.35
C LEU A 111 -1.20 24.87 -19.92
N LYS A 112 -1.19 26.10 -19.39
CA LYS A 112 -1.92 26.46 -18.15
C LYS A 112 -3.39 26.74 -18.49
N ILE A 113 -4.19 25.71 -18.73
CA ILE A 113 -5.66 25.82 -18.64
C ILE A 113 -6.21 24.51 -18.07
N SER A 114 -6.23 24.36 -16.76
CA SER A 114 -7.15 23.42 -16.08
C SER A 114 -7.17 23.69 -14.58
N GLY A 115 -8.33 24.14 -14.08
CA GLY A 115 -8.60 24.22 -12.66
C GLY A 115 -9.17 25.54 -12.16
N GLU A 116 -9.90 26.29 -12.99
CA GLU A 116 -10.81 27.32 -12.49
C GLU A 116 -11.92 26.61 -11.72
N ARG A 117 -11.79 26.61 -10.39
CA ARG A 117 -12.89 26.26 -9.50
C ARG A 117 -13.86 27.43 -9.56
N LYS A 118 -14.81 27.38 -10.50
CA LYS A 118 -16.07 28.10 -10.30
C LYS A 118 -16.81 27.39 -9.19
N ASP A 119 -16.68 27.97 -8.00
CA ASP A 119 -17.50 27.69 -6.83
C ASP A 119 -18.95 28.10 -7.17
N PRO A 120 -19.92 27.17 -7.22
CA PRO A 120 -21.32 27.52 -7.34
C PRO A 120 -21.90 27.57 -5.92
N SER A 121 -21.60 28.62 -5.16
CA SER A 121 -22.29 28.89 -3.88
C SER A 121 -22.37 30.38 -3.58
N LYS A 122 -23.37 31.04 -4.17
CA LYS A 122 -24.31 31.82 -3.37
C LYS A 122 -25.67 31.94 -4.09
N SER A 123 -26.60 31.16 -3.57
CA SER A 123 -28.04 31.31 -3.70
C SER A 123 -28.48 32.74 -3.31
N GLY A 124 -29.53 33.22 -3.97
CA GLY A 124 -29.96 34.61 -3.93
C GLY A 124 -30.70 35.07 -2.68
N GLU A 125 -31.01 36.37 -2.70
CA GLU A 125 -32.03 37.03 -1.91
C GLU A 125 -32.61 38.14 -2.80
N ALA A 126 -33.94 38.19 -2.85
CA ALA A 126 -34.73 39.15 -3.60
C ALA A 126 -35.12 40.32 -2.69
N ASP A 127 -35.18 41.53 -3.26
CA ASP A 127 -36.11 42.60 -2.86
C ASP A 127 -36.51 43.38 -4.12
#